data_AF-A0A9E1KJC0-F1
#
_entry.id   AF-A0A9E1KJC0-F1
#
_cell.length_a   1.000
_cell.length_b   1.000
_cell.length_c   1.000
_cell.angle_alpha   90.00
_cell.angle_beta   90.00
_cell.angle_gamma   90.00
#
_symmetry.space_group_name_H-M   'P 1'
#
loop_
_entity.id
_entity.type
_entity.pdbx_description
1 polymer ?
#
loop_
_entity_poly.entity_id
_entity_poly.type
_entity_poly.pdbx_seq_one_letter_code
_entity_poly.pdbx_strand_id
1 'polypeptide(L)'
;MKQLDLLLQHLGSGYRVYTPEQFSDLFSTLRHPQYINEHRSILIIERVRFFSALFAVLMPLWLIIDYLIFPLEMFDSVVIIRAVSTTFFIYQAWPRKITSSLSSCRITLGFFLLNLPVTFLSIVYFLGGHGLEGNSLTLIHLYALLPYMSVFGIGIFPLTVYEALTFSIPLSIISIGGWIIFDTATLIELFPSIWLLLMLVGLALFSATIQLQYMISMVSRTSFDPLTGALSRRSGTDLLIREFQMALMHNDNFAIALIDLDNMESVIAKHDYSAYEHVLLEASRMLQGGLRHNDRLVRWG
;
A
#
# COMPACT_ATOMS: atom_id res chain seq x y z
N MET A 1 29.99 8.50 13.69
CA MET A 1 29.12 9.31 12.80
C MET A 1 29.43 9.07 11.32
N LYS A 2 30.62 9.39 10.79
CA LYS A 2 30.95 9.19 9.36
C LYS A 2 30.70 7.78 8.78
N GLN A 3 30.96 6.71 9.53
CA GLN A 3 30.71 5.33 9.06
C GLN A 3 29.22 4.96 9.07
N LEU A 4 28.42 5.56 9.95
CA LEU A 4 26.97 5.36 9.98
C LEU A 4 26.32 6.04 8.78
N ASP A 5 26.77 7.24 8.43
CA ASP A 5 26.30 7.98 7.25
C ASP A 5 26.65 7.26 5.93
N LEU A 6 27.85 6.68 5.86
CA LEU A 6 28.29 5.87 4.71
C LEU A 6 27.49 4.57 4.57
N LEU A 7 27.19 3.91 5.69
CA LEU A 7 26.41 2.68 5.70
C LEU A 7 24.92 2.95 5.38
N LEU A 8 24.38 4.07 5.86
CA LEU A 8 23.06 4.58 5.48
C LEU A 8 22.99 4.99 4.01
N GLN A 9 24.03 5.62 3.45
CA GLN A 9 24.13 5.88 2.01
C GLN A 9 24.20 4.60 1.19
N HIS A 10 24.95 3.60 1.64
CA HIS A 10 25.12 2.34 0.91
C HIS A 10 23.83 1.50 0.93
N LEU A 11 23.19 1.35 2.09
CA LEU A 11 21.87 0.72 2.20
C LEU A 11 20.82 1.54 1.45
N GLY A 12 20.84 2.87 1.58
CA GLY A 12 19.95 3.79 0.87
C GLY A 12 20.10 3.76 -0.64
N SER A 13 21.26 3.40 -1.18
CA SER A 13 21.50 3.30 -2.64
C SER A 13 20.73 2.15 -3.30
N GLY A 14 20.58 1.01 -2.59
CA GLY A 14 19.81 -0.14 -3.06
C GLY A 14 18.30 0.03 -2.87
N TYR A 15 17.89 0.70 -1.79
CA TYR A 15 16.49 0.99 -1.51
C TYR A 15 15.99 2.29 -2.17
N ARG A 16 16.89 3.16 -2.66
CA ARG A 16 16.61 4.49 -3.22
C ARG A 16 16.07 5.52 -2.21
N VAL A 17 16.48 5.42 -0.94
CA VAL A 17 16.31 6.50 0.06
C VAL A 17 17.62 7.29 0.07
N TYR A 18 17.61 8.52 -0.44
CA TYR A 18 18.82 9.34 -0.56
C TYR A 18 18.87 10.48 0.46
N THR A 19 17.74 10.84 1.10
CA THR A 19 17.67 11.94 2.07
C THR A 19 16.96 11.55 3.37
N PRO A 20 17.29 12.20 4.51
CA PRO A 20 16.60 12.00 5.80
C PRO A 20 15.09 12.29 5.74
N GLU A 21 14.68 13.21 4.85
CA GLU A 21 13.28 13.57 4.62
C GLU A 21 12.50 12.41 3.97
N GLN A 22 13.09 11.75 2.96
CA GLN A 22 12.52 10.55 2.34
C GLN A 22 12.39 9.39 3.32
N PHE A 23 13.29 9.31 4.31
CA PHE A 23 13.18 8.33 5.39
C PHE A 23 11.97 8.65 6.29
N SER A 24 11.73 9.93 6.59
CA SER A 24 10.58 10.35 7.41
C SER A 24 9.23 10.07 6.75
N ASP A 25 9.17 10.10 5.41
CA ASP A 25 7.98 9.77 4.61
C ASP A 25 7.57 8.28 4.76
N LEU A 26 8.51 7.39 5.08
CA LEU A 26 8.20 5.98 5.31
C LEU A 26 7.47 5.73 6.64
N PHE A 27 7.59 6.64 7.61
CA PHE A 27 6.95 6.48 8.91
C PHE A 27 5.52 7.02 8.92
N SER A 28 5.27 8.17 8.30
CA SER A 28 4.00 8.89 8.41
C SER A 28 3.54 9.52 7.11
N THR A 29 2.21 9.60 6.94
CA THR A 29 1.58 10.21 5.76
C THR A 29 1.43 11.72 5.85
N LEU A 30 1.80 12.34 6.99
CA LEU A 30 1.54 13.76 7.27
C LEU A 30 2.22 14.71 6.29
N ARG A 31 3.34 14.30 5.69
CA ARG A 31 4.14 15.12 4.77
C ARG A 31 3.90 14.77 3.29
N HIS A 32 3.09 13.75 3.01
CA HIS A 32 2.87 13.31 1.64
C HIS A 32 2.01 14.33 0.87
N PRO A 33 2.49 14.79 -0.30
CA PRO A 33 1.68 15.56 -1.24
C PRO A 33 0.38 14.85 -1.60
N GLN A 34 -0.66 15.64 -1.93
CA GLN A 34 -1.99 15.11 -2.24
C GLN A 34 -1.99 14.10 -3.39
N TYR A 35 -1.23 14.35 -4.47
CA TYR A 35 -1.16 13.43 -5.62
C TYR A 35 -0.58 12.06 -5.25
N ILE A 36 0.34 11.98 -4.29
CA ILE A 36 0.86 10.70 -3.76
C ILE A 36 -0.26 9.98 -3.02
N ASN A 37 -1.01 10.69 -2.17
CA ASN A 37 -2.11 10.09 -1.41
C ASN A 37 -3.26 9.62 -2.32
N GLU A 38 -3.55 10.30 -3.43
CA GLU A 38 -4.51 9.87 -4.43
C GLU A 38 -4.04 8.61 -5.17
N HIS A 39 -2.78 8.54 -5.59
CA HIS A 39 -2.27 7.34 -6.23
C HIS A 39 -2.24 6.14 -5.27
N ARG A 40 -1.87 6.38 -4.00
CA ARG A 40 -1.93 5.37 -2.93
C ARG A 40 -3.34 4.83 -2.72
N SER A 41 -4.34 5.70 -2.70
CA SER A 41 -5.73 5.31 -2.44
C SER A 41 -6.23 4.35 -3.52
N ILE A 42 -5.89 4.64 -4.79
CA ILE A 42 -6.19 3.78 -5.95
C ILE A 42 -5.51 2.41 -5.77
N LEU A 43 -4.19 2.39 -5.54
CA LEU A 43 -3.44 1.13 -5.40
C LEU A 43 -3.95 0.25 -4.25
N ILE A 44 -4.28 0.84 -3.09
CA ILE A 44 -4.82 0.10 -1.95
C ILE A 44 -6.15 -0.55 -2.34
N ILE A 45 -7.08 0.20 -2.93
CA ILE A 45 -8.39 -0.34 -3.33
C ILE A 45 -8.26 -1.41 -4.40
N GLU A 46 -7.43 -1.20 -5.42
CA GLU A 46 -7.22 -2.18 -6.49
C GLU A 46 -6.69 -3.50 -5.94
N ARG A 47 -5.73 -3.45 -5.01
CA ARG A 47 -5.19 -4.64 -4.35
C ARG A 47 -6.22 -5.30 -3.45
N VAL A 48 -6.96 -4.52 -2.64
CA VAL A 48 -8.05 -5.08 -1.81
C VAL A 48 -9.07 -5.80 -2.70
N ARG A 49 -9.48 -5.21 -3.82
CA ARG A 49 -10.42 -5.84 -4.76
C ARG A 49 -9.86 -7.11 -5.38
N PHE A 50 -8.62 -7.06 -5.85
CA PHE A 50 -7.95 -8.22 -6.45
C PHE A 50 -7.89 -9.40 -5.47
N PHE A 51 -7.38 -9.16 -4.25
CA PHE A 51 -7.31 -10.23 -3.24
C PHE A 51 -8.69 -10.64 -2.73
N SER A 52 -9.65 -9.73 -2.65
CA SER A 52 -11.04 -10.09 -2.32
C SER A 52 -11.65 -10.99 -3.39
N ALA A 53 -11.40 -10.73 -4.68
CA ALA A 53 -11.86 -11.59 -5.77
C ALA A 53 -11.21 -12.98 -5.69
N LEU A 54 -9.91 -13.03 -5.38
CA LEU A 54 -9.20 -14.29 -5.16
C LEU A 54 -9.80 -15.07 -3.98
N PHE A 55 -9.97 -14.43 -2.82
CA PHE A 55 -10.55 -15.08 -1.64
C PHE A 55 -12.02 -15.45 -1.79
N ALA A 56 -12.79 -14.72 -2.61
CA ALA A 56 -14.16 -15.09 -2.95
C ALA A 56 -14.26 -16.44 -3.68
N VAL A 57 -13.18 -16.88 -4.33
CA VAL A 57 -13.08 -18.20 -4.97
C VAL A 57 -12.42 -19.23 -4.04
N LEU A 58 -11.33 -18.85 -3.37
CA LEU A 58 -10.60 -19.77 -2.49
C LEU A 58 -11.41 -20.20 -1.26
N MET A 59 -12.21 -19.30 -0.68
CA MET A 59 -13.03 -19.62 0.50
C MET A 59 -14.07 -20.72 0.28
N PRO A 60 -14.93 -20.67 -0.76
CA PRO A 60 -15.86 -21.75 -1.01
C PRO A 60 -15.17 -23.02 -1.49
N LEU A 61 -14.04 -22.93 -2.20
CA LEU A 61 -13.26 -24.11 -2.58
C LEU A 61 -12.74 -24.88 -1.35
N TRP A 62 -12.44 -24.17 -0.27
CA TRP A 62 -12.01 -24.78 1.00
C TRP A 62 -13.11 -25.62 1.67
N LEU A 63 -14.39 -25.42 1.32
CA LEU A 63 -15.48 -26.27 1.84
C LEU A 63 -15.33 -27.74 1.46
N ILE A 64 -14.60 -28.05 0.37
CA ILE A 64 -14.28 -29.44 -0.01
C ILE A 64 -13.46 -30.11 1.09
N ILE A 65 -12.48 -29.39 1.66
CA ILE A 65 -11.66 -29.87 2.77
C ILE A 65 -12.51 -29.94 4.03
N ASP A 66 -13.33 -28.91 4.31
CA ASP A 66 -14.24 -28.91 5.45
C ASP A 66 -15.16 -30.15 5.44
N TYR A 67 -15.70 -30.54 4.28
CA TYR A 67 -16.58 -31.71 4.13
C TYR A 67 -15.89 -33.05 4.36
N LEU A 68 -14.62 -33.18 3.95
CA LEU A 68 -13.88 -34.43 4.08
C LEU A 68 -13.46 -34.74 5.51
N ILE A 69 -13.37 -33.73 6.38
CA ILE A 69 -12.89 -33.92 7.75
C ILE A 69 -13.97 -33.73 8.81
N PHE A 70 -14.85 -32.72 8.68
CA PHE A 70 -15.82 -32.49 9.74
C PHE A 70 -16.99 -33.49 9.71
N PRO A 71 -17.48 -33.93 10.89
CA PRO A 71 -18.74 -34.65 10.97
C PRO A 71 -19.88 -33.85 10.34
N LEU A 72 -20.82 -34.55 9.70
CA LEU A 72 -21.96 -33.92 9.01
C LEU A 72 -22.79 -33.02 9.93
N GLU A 73 -22.85 -33.32 11.23
CA GLU A 73 -23.58 -32.54 12.24
C GLU A 73 -23.02 -31.11 12.42
N MET A 74 -21.72 -30.92 12.17
CA MET A 74 -21.04 -29.64 12.35
C MET A 74 -20.88 -28.86 11.03
N PHE A 75 -21.03 -29.55 9.91
CA PHE A 75 -20.74 -29.02 8.58
C PHE A 75 -21.64 -27.83 8.22
N ASP A 76 -22.92 -27.86 8.60
CA ASP A 76 -23.87 -26.78 8.29
C ASP A 76 -23.43 -25.43 8.87
N SER A 77 -22.92 -25.43 10.11
CA SER A 77 -22.42 -24.21 10.76
C SER A 77 -21.20 -23.64 10.04
N VAL A 78 -20.26 -24.51 9.62
CA VAL A 78 -19.07 -24.12 8.87
C VAL A 78 -19.45 -23.54 7.50
N VAL A 79 -20.41 -24.17 6.81
CA VAL A 79 -20.94 -23.68 5.52
C VAL A 79 -21.51 -22.27 5.66
N ILE A 80 -22.33 -22.02 6.70
CA ILE A 80 -22.90 -20.69 6.93
C ILE A 80 -21.81 -19.65 7.17
N ILE A 81 -20.83 -19.94 8.04
CA ILE A 81 -19.72 -19.02 8.34
C ILE A 81 -18.92 -18.70 7.06
N ARG A 82 -18.61 -19.72 6.26
CA ARG A 82 -17.89 -19.57 4.98
C ARG A 82 -18.71 -18.78 3.96
N ALA A 83 -20.02 -19.00 3.88
CA ALA A 83 -20.91 -18.28 2.97
C ALA A 83 -20.98 -16.78 3.31
N VAL A 84 -21.05 -16.44 4.61
CA VAL A 84 -20.99 -15.05 5.08
C VAL A 84 -19.65 -14.40 4.72
N SER A 85 -18.52 -15.06 5.03
CA SER A 85 -17.18 -14.57 4.69
C SER A 85 -16.99 -14.39 3.18
N THR A 86 -17.47 -15.34 2.37
CA THR A 86 -17.39 -15.30 0.91
C THR A 86 -18.22 -14.15 0.36
N THR A 87 -19.44 -13.94 0.86
CA THR A 87 -20.30 -12.82 0.44
C THR A 87 -19.63 -11.47 0.74
N PHE A 88 -18.92 -11.36 1.87
CA PHE A 88 -18.16 -10.17 2.22
C PHE A 88 -16.99 -9.92 1.26
N PHE A 89 -16.27 -10.97 0.84
CA PHE A 89 -15.24 -10.84 -0.18
C PHE A 89 -15.81 -10.46 -1.56
N ILE A 90 -16.94 -11.04 -1.98
CA ILE A 90 -17.64 -10.65 -3.21
C ILE A 90 -18.04 -9.17 -3.15
N TYR A 91 -18.60 -8.73 -2.02
CA TYR A 91 -19.01 -7.33 -1.82
C TYR A 91 -17.82 -6.36 -1.96
N GLN A 92 -16.66 -6.70 -1.43
CA GLN A 92 -15.45 -5.88 -1.52
C GLN A 92 -14.77 -5.95 -2.89
N ALA A 93 -14.84 -7.10 -3.58
CA ALA A 93 -14.32 -7.27 -4.93
C ALA A 93 -15.12 -6.47 -5.97
N TRP A 94 -16.39 -6.19 -5.69
CA TRP A 94 -17.29 -5.56 -6.67
C TRP A 94 -16.78 -4.21 -7.17
N PRO A 95 -16.78 -3.96 -8.49
CA PRO A 95 -16.29 -2.71 -9.06
C PRO A 95 -17.19 -1.54 -8.66
N ARG A 96 -16.60 -0.52 -8.04
CA ARG A 96 -17.26 0.76 -7.71
C ARG A 96 -16.40 1.92 -8.18
N LYS A 97 -17.03 3.07 -8.48
CA LYS A 97 -16.31 4.30 -8.81
C LYS A 97 -15.31 4.62 -7.69
N ILE A 98 -14.04 4.81 -8.07
CA ILE A 98 -12.95 5.14 -7.15
C ILE A 98 -13.01 6.65 -6.95
N THR A 99 -13.75 7.11 -5.93
CA THR A 99 -13.84 8.53 -5.54
C THR A 99 -13.34 8.73 -4.11
N SER A 100 -12.43 7.87 -3.67
CA SER A 100 -12.19 7.62 -2.25
C SER A 100 -11.01 8.41 -1.70
N SER A 101 -11.30 9.13 -0.61
CA SER A 101 -10.27 9.65 0.30
C SER A 101 -9.38 8.50 0.81
N LEU A 102 -8.13 8.83 1.16
CA LEU A 102 -7.17 7.85 1.71
C LEU A 102 -7.73 7.17 2.98
N SER A 103 -8.44 7.93 3.83
CA SER A 103 -9.09 7.39 5.04
C SER A 103 -10.15 6.33 4.73
N SER A 104 -10.99 6.56 3.71
CA SER A 104 -11.99 5.57 3.28
C SER A 104 -11.34 4.28 2.77
N CYS A 105 -10.18 4.40 2.10
CA CYS A 105 -9.42 3.24 1.63
C CYS A 105 -8.84 2.43 2.78
N ARG A 106 -8.31 3.10 3.81
CA ARG A 106 -7.82 2.46 5.05
C ARG A 106 -8.92 1.69 5.77
N ILE A 107 -10.13 2.24 5.84
CA ILE A 107 -11.29 1.56 6.44
C ILE A 107 -11.63 0.29 5.65
N THR A 108 -11.68 0.41 4.32
CA THR A 108 -11.95 -0.74 3.43
C THR A 108 -10.88 -1.82 3.59
N LEU A 109 -9.61 -1.44 3.66
CA LEU A 109 -8.50 -2.34 3.95
C LEU A 109 -8.65 -3.02 5.32
N GLY A 110 -9.00 -2.27 6.37
CA GLY A 110 -9.23 -2.83 7.70
C GLY A 110 -10.32 -3.90 7.70
N PHE A 111 -11.44 -3.63 7.02
CA PHE A 111 -12.51 -4.59 6.82
C PHE A 111 -12.06 -5.85 6.07
N PHE A 112 -11.31 -5.68 4.99
CA PHE A 112 -10.68 -6.79 4.26
C PHE A 112 -9.81 -7.66 5.17
N LEU A 113 -8.91 -7.06 5.93
CA LEU A 113 -7.98 -7.78 6.80
C LEU A 113 -8.68 -8.47 7.97
N LEU A 114 -9.78 -7.91 8.49
CA LEU A 114 -10.56 -8.48 9.60
C LEU A 114 -11.40 -9.70 9.22
N ASN A 115 -11.71 -9.91 7.94
CA ASN A 115 -12.58 -11.01 7.53
C ASN A 115 -12.01 -12.39 7.91
N LEU A 116 -10.71 -12.66 7.64
CA LEU A 116 -10.11 -13.96 7.96
C LEU A 116 -10.07 -14.25 9.49
N PRO A 117 -9.60 -13.32 10.35
CA PRO A 117 -9.65 -13.52 11.80
C PRO A 117 -11.06 -13.74 12.35
N VAL A 118 -12.05 -12.97 11.87
CA VAL A 118 -13.45 -13.12 12.31
C VAL A 118 -14.01 -14.48 11.88
N THR A 119 -13.70 -14.92 10.67
CA THR A 119 -14.06 -16.25 10.16
C THR A 119 -13.47 -17.35 11.05
N PHE A 120 -12.19 -17.23 11.40
CA PHE A 120 -11.52 -18.16 12.32
C PHE A 120 -12.19 -18.19 13.70
N LEU A 121 -12.40 -17.03 14.34
CA LEU A 121 -13.03 -16.97 15.66
C LEU A 121 -14.44 -17.56 15.65
N SER A 122 -15.19 -17.33 14.56
CA SER A 122 -16.52 -17.90 14.40
C SER A 122 -16.45 -19.43 14.30
N ILE A 123 -15.53 -19.97 13.48
CA ILE A 123 -15.32 -21.42 13.36
C ILE A 123 -14.98 -22.01 14.73
N VAL A 124 -13.98 -21.48 15.45
CA VAL A 124 -13.59 -22.01 16.76
C VAL A 124 -14.72 -21.90 17.78
N TYR A 125 -15.49 -20.81 17.79
CA TYR A 125 -16.63 -20.66 18.69
C TYR A 125 -17.70 -21.75 18.48
N PHE A 126 -18.07 -22.03 17.24
CA PHE A 126 -19.09 -23.03 16.92
C PHE A 126 -18.58 -24.48 17.08
N LEU A 127 -17.29 -24.72 16.80
CA LEU A 127 -16.70 -26.05 16.86
C LEU A 127 -16.18 -26.45 18.26
N GLY A 128 -15.73 -25.49 19.07
CA GLY A 128 -15.07 -25.74 20.36
C GLY A 128 -15.95 -26.43 21.41
N GLY A 129 -17.27 -26.35 21.28
CA GLY A 129 -18.21 -26.98 22.22
C GLY A 129 -18.43 -28.49 22.04
N HIS A 130 -17.90 -29.10 20.98
CA HIS A 130 -18.33 -30.44 20.55
C HIS A 130 -17.31 -31.57 20.82
N GLY A 131 -16.27 -31.32 21.63
CA GLY A 131 -15.34 -32.38 22.07
C GLY A 131 -14.65 -33.10 20.91
N LEU A 132 -13.92 -32.34 20.09
CA LEU A 132 -13.32 -32.84 18.84
C LEU A 132 -12.14 -33.78 19.11
N GLU A 133 -12.17 -34.95 18.47
CA GLU A 133 -11.12 -35.96 18.57
C GLU A 133 -10.44 -36.21 17.20
N GLY A 134 -9.18 -36.66 17.24
CA GLY A 134 -8.45 -37.09 16.05
C GLY A 134 -8.17 -35.97 15.04
N ASN A 135 -8.44 -36.22 13.76
CA ASN A 135 -8.08 -35.34 12.63
C ASN A 135 -8.74 -33.95 12.71
N SER A 136 -9.90 -33.84 13.36
CA SER A 136 -10.64 -32.58 13.51
C SER A 136 -9.90 -31.55 14.37
N LEU A 137 -9.14 -32.01 15.37
CA LEU A 137 -8.30 -31.14 16.23
C LEU A 137 -7.13 -30.56 15.44
N THR A 138 -6.49 -31.37 14.58
CA THR A 138 -5.38 -30.92 13.73
C THR A 138 -5.80 -29.82 12.76
N LEU A 139 -7.02 -29.86 12.23
CA LEU A 139 -7.53 -28.80 11.35
C LEU A 139 -7.89 -27.51 12.07
N ILE A 140 -8.31 -27.56 13.32
CA ILE A 140 -8.48 -26.33 14.11
C ILE A 140 -7.15 -25.60 14.26
N HIS A 141 -6.06 -26.32 14.52
CA HIS A 141 -4.73 -25.72 14.55
C HIS A 141 -4.32 -25.14 13.19
N LEU A 142 -4.73 -25.77 12.08
CA LEU A 142 -4.52 -25.22 10.73
C LEU A 142 -5.35 -23.94 10.50
N TYR A 143 -6.59 -23.89 10.98
CA TYR A 143 -7.44 -22.70 10.87
C TYR A 143 -6.99 -21.56 11.75
N ALA A 144 -6.32 -21.86 12.85
CA ALA A 144 -5.66 -20.85 13.65
C ALA A 144 -4.52 -20.14 12.93
N LEU A 145 -4.07 -20.61 11.75
CA LEU A 145 -3.15 -19.88 10.87
C LEU A 145 -3.84 -18.79 10.03
N LEU A 146 -5.18 -18.79 9.89
CA LEU A 146 -5.90 -17.80 9.07
C LEU A 146 -5.67 -16.34 9.53
N PRO A 147 -5.71 -16.00 10.83
CA PRO A 147 -5.36 -14.65 11.30
C PRO A 147 -3.92 -14.22 10.94
N TYR A 148 -2.98 -15.17 10.91
CA TYR A 148 -1.58 -14.91 10.55
C TYR A 148 -1.45 -14.50 9.08
N MET A 149 -2.29 -15.05 8.20
CA MET A 149 -2.36 -14.65 6.79
C MET A 149 -2.78 -13.19 6.63
N SER A 150 -3.71 -12.69 7.47
CA SER A 150 -4.07 -11.27 7.46
C SER A 150 -2.91 -10.38 7.91
N VAL A 151 -2.17 -10.76 8.95
CA VAL A 151 -1.00 -10.00 9.41
C VAL A 151 0.08 -9.95 8.33
N PHE A 152 0.40 -11.09 7.73
CA PHE A 152 1.34 -11.16 6.62
C PHE A 152 0.86 -10.36 5.40
N GLY A 153 -0.44 -10.42 5.10
CA GLY A 153 -1.08 -9.73 3.99
C GLY A 153 -0.97 -8.21 4.04
N ILE A 154 -0.75 -7.60 5.21
CA ILE A 154 -0.44 -6.16 5.35
C ILE A 154 0.75 -5.77 4.47
N GLY A 155 1.74 -6.65 4.35
CA GLY A 155 2.93 -6.42 3.55
C GLY A 155 2.64 -6.20 2.08
N ILE A 156 1.46 -6.56 1.58
CA ILE A 156 1.05 -6.38 0.18
C ILE A 156 0.54 -4.95 -0.09
N PHE A 157 0.46 -4.08 0.91
CA PHE A 157 -0.07 -2.73 0.73
C PHE A 157 1.03 -1.67 0.96
N PRO A 158 1.03 -0.56 0.17
CA PRO A 158 2.01 0.51 0.31
C PRO A 158 1.68 1.39 1.52
N LEU A 159 1.92 0.86 2.71
CA LEU A 159 1.61 1.48 3.99
C LEU A 159 2.87 2.06 4.64
N THR A 160 2.68 3.13 5.40
CA THR A 160 3.74 3.62 6.28
C THR A 160 3.92 2.69 7.48
N VAL A 161 5.04 2.83 8.19
CA VAL A 161 5.30 2.07 9.43
C VAL A 161 4.14 2.21 10.42
N TYR A 162 3.64 3.44 10.65
CA TYR A 162 2.54 3.64 11.58
C TYR A 162 1.22 3.02 11.11
N GLU A 163 0.89 3.10 9.82
CA GLU A 163 -0.31 2.47 9.27
C GLU A 163 -0.23 0.95 9.40
N ALA A 164 0.90 0.36 9.03
CA ALA A 164 1.14 -1.08 9.14
C ALA A 164 1.00 -1.55 10.60
N LEU A 165 1.59 -0.83 11.56
CA LEU A 165 1.45 -1.12 12.99
C LEU A 165 0.00 -0.98 13.49
N THR A 166 -0.73 0.02 13.01
CA THR A 166 -2.13 0.24 13.38
C THR A 166 -3.01 -0.95 12.99
N PHE A 167 -2.72 -1.63 11.89
CA PHE A 167 -3.41 -2.86 11.50
C PHE A 167 -2.81 -4.11 12.16
N SER A 168 -1.49 -4.21 12.26
CA SER A 168 -0.84 -5.44 12.71
C SER A 168 -1.05 -5.69 14.20
N ILE A 169 -1.08 -4.65 15.05
CA ILE A 169 -1.23 -4.81 16.50
C ILE A 169 -2.61 -5.40 16.85
N PRO A 170 -3.76 -4.84 16.43
CA PRO A 170 -5.06 -5.41 16.73
C PRO A 170 -5.23 -6.82 16.16
N LEU A 171 -4.77 -7.07 14.94
CA LEU A 171 -4.82 -8.40 14.33
C LEU A 171 -3.98 -9.41 15.11
N SER A 172 -2.81 -8.99 15.62
CA SER A 172 -1.97 -9.84 16.45
C SER A 172 -2.62 -10.18 17.79
N ILE A 173 -3.26 -9.20 18.43
CA ILE A 173 -4.02 -9.39 19.66
C ILE A 173 -5.19 -10.36 19.42
N ILE A 174 -5.94 -10.20 18.32
CA ILE A 174 -7.03 -11.10 17.94
C ILE A 174 -6.50 -12.53 17.71
N SER A 175 -5.36 -12.66 17.02
CA SER A 175 -4.74 -13.95 16.71
C SER A 175 -4.35 -14.71 17.99
N ILE A 176 -3.68 -14.05 18.93
CA ILE A 176 -3.27 -14.65 20.21
C ILE A 176 -4.48 -14.84 21.14
N GLY A 177 -5.35 -13.85 21.21
CA GLY A 177 -6.54 -13.87 22.05
C GLY A 177 -7.49 -15.02 21.71
N GLY A 178 -7.60 -15.38 20.43
CA GLY A 178 -8.35 -16.56 20.00
C GLY A 178 -7.89 -17.86 20.68
N TRP A 179 -6.59 -18.08 20.82
CA TRP A 179 -6.07 -19.27 21.49
C TRP A 179 -6.43 -19.32 22.99
N ILE A 180 -6.36 -18.17 23.65
CA ILE A 180 -6.62 -18.03 25.09
C ILE A 180 -8.11 -18.18 25.40
N ILE A 181 -8.97 -17.51 24.62
CA ILE A 181 -10.43 -17.50 24.86
C ILE A 181 -11.03 -18.91 24.80
N PHE A 182 -10.48 -19.76 23.94
CA PHE A 182 -10.99 -21.12 23.72
C PHE A 182 -10.18 -22.21 24.44
N ASP A 183 -9.31 -21.83 25.40
CA ASP A 183 -8.48 -22.72 26.22
C ASP A 183 -7.72 -23.79 25.41
N THR A 184 -7.35 -23.42 24.17
CA THR A 184 -6.75 -24.36 23.21
C THR A 184 -5.24 -24.51 23.37
N ALA A 185 -4.61 -23.65 24.17
CA ALA A 185 -3.17 -23.65 24.37
C ALA A 185 -2.78 -23.02 25.72
N THR A 186 -1.79 -23.62 26.38
CA THR A 186 -1.11 -23.03 27.54
C THR A 186 -0.19 -21.87 27.13
N LEU A 187 0.25 -21.05 28.10
CA LEU A 187 1.19 -19.94 27.85
C LEU A 187 2.50 -20.39 27.18
N ILE A 188 2.98 -21.59 27.49
CA ILE A 188 4.23 -22.15 26.91
C ILE A 188 3.99 -22.59 25.46
N GLU A 189 2.84 -23.19 25.17
CA GLU A 189 2.45 -23.62 23.82
C GLU A 189 2.17 -22.44 22.88
N LEU A 190 1.88 -21.26 23.43
CA LEU A 190 1.72 -20.02 22.66
C LEU A 190 3.05 -19.41 22.19
N PHE A 191 4.20 -19.81 22.76
CA PHE A 191 5.49 -19.19 22.46
C PHE A 191 5.87 -19.26 20.96
N PRO A 192 5.78 -20.43 20.27
CA PRO A 192 6.06 -20.51 18.84
C PRO A 192 5.13 -19.61 18.01
N SER A 193 3.85 -19.55 18.39
CA SER A 193 2.82 -18.73 17.76
C SER A 193 3.11 -17.24 17.88
N ILE A 194 3.53 -16.78 19.07
CA ILE A 194 3.93 -15.39 19.31
C ILE A 194 5.20 -15.05 18.53
N TRP A 195 6.18 -15.95 18.51
CA TRP A 195 7.42 -15.76 17.77
C TRP A 195 7.17 -15.66 16.25
N LEU A 196 6.35 -16.56 15.70
CA LEU A 196 5.93 -16.53 14.30
C LEU A 196 5.24 -15.21 13.97
N LEU A 197 4.31 -14.77 14.82
CA LEU A 197 3.59 -13.53 14.64
C LEU A 197 4.53 -12.32 14.63
N LEU A 198 5.50 -12.28 15.54
CA LEU A 198 6.53 -11.23 15.59
C LEU A 198 7.33 -11.17 14.28
N MET A 199 7.74 -12.33 13.75
CA MET A 199 8.44 -12.42 12.47
C MET A 199 7.57 -11.95 11.30
N LEU A 200 6.30 -12.36 11.24
CA LEU A 200 5.37 -11.94 10.20
C LEU A 200 5.09 -10.43 10.25
N VAL A 201 4.95 -9.85 11.44
CA VAL A 201 4.82 -8.40 11.61
C VAL A 201 6.07 -7.71 11.08
N GLY A 202 7.27 -8.17 11.44
CA GLY A 202 8.53 -7.61 10.92
C GLY A 202 8.60 -7.64 9.39
N LEU A 203 8.26 -8.79 8.78
CA LEU A 203 8.23 -8.96 7.33
C LEU A 203 7.16 -8.09 6.67
N ALA A 204 5.97 -7.99 7.27
CA ALA A 204 4.89 -7.16 6.76
C ALA A 204 5.25 -5.68 6.78
N LEU A 205 5.84 -5.18 7.87
CA LEU A 205 6.33 -3.80 7.96
C LEU A 205 7.41 -3.52 6.90
N PHE A 206 8.36 -4.43 6.75
CA PHE A 206 9.43 -4.29 5.79
C PHE A 206 8.89 -4.29 4.34
N SER A 207 8.01 -5.23 4.01
CA SER A 207 7.41 -5.31 2.68
C SER A 207 6.52 -4.10 2.36
N ALA A 208 5.71 -3.65 3.33
CA ALA A 208 4.83 -2.50 3.16
C ALA A 208 5.60 -1.20 2.91
N THR A 209 6.68 -0.97 3.68
CA THR A 209 7.53 0.22 3.52
C THR A 209 8.29 0.21 2.19
N ILE A 210 8.79 -0.95 1.75
CA ILE A 210 9.41 -1.11 0.43
C ILE A 210 8.41 -0.79 -0.68
N GLN A 211 7.17 -1.28 -0.59
CA GLN A 211 6.16 -1.01 -1.61
C GLN A 211 5.74 0.46 -1.63
N LEU A 212 5.62 1.08 -0.46
CA LEU A 212 5.38 2.51 -0.35
C LEU A 212 6.51 3.29 -1.03
N GLN A 213 7.76 2.95 -0.74
CA GLN A 213 8.92 3.59 -1.33
C GLN A 213 8.95 3.44 -2.85
N TYR A 214 8.77 2.22 -3.37
CA TYR A 214 8.75 1.98 -4.80
C TYR A 214 7.69 2.84 -5.48
N MET A 215 6.49 2.87 -4.92
CA MET A 215 5.41 3.69 -5.45
C MET A 215 5.75 5.18 -5.39
N ILE A 216 6.25 5.73 -4.28
CA ILE A 216 6.68 7.13 -4.19
C ILE A 216 7.72 7.42 -5.27
N SER A 217 8.71 6.53 -5.46
CA SER A 217 9.78 6.69 -6.45
C SER A 217 9.28 6.64 -7.90
N MET A 218 8.25 5.85 -8.18
CA MET A 218 7.65 5.76 -9.52
C MET A 218 6.84 7.01 -9.82
N VAL A 219 5.99 7.42 -8.88
CA VAL A 219 5.14 8.60 -9.04
C VAL A 219 6.00 9.86 -9.13
N SER A 220 7.04 9.99 -8.29
CA SER A 220 7.94 11.15 -8.34
C SER A 220 8.75 11.24 -9.63
N ARG A 221 9.07 10.11 -10.29
CA ARG A 221 9.70 10.11 -11.62
C ARG A 221 8.76 10.58 -12.72
N THR A 222 7.46 10.38 -12.58
CA THR A 222 6.47 10.97 -13.52
C THR A 222 6.25 12.46 -13.28
N SER A 223 6.72 13.00 -12.15
CA SER A 223 6.60 14.42 -11.83
C SER A 223 7.60 15.29 -12.55
N PHE A 224 8.64 14.70 -13.13
CA PHE A 224 9.66 15.40 -13.91
C PHE A 224 9.71 14.85 -15.33
N ASP A 225 9.99 15.72 -16.27
CA ASP A 225 10.28 15.34 -17.64
C ASP A 225 11.67 14.65 -17.70
N PRO A 226 11.76 13.42 -18.22
CA PRO A 226 13.00 12.65 -18.19
C PRO A 226 14.12 13.24 -19.07
N LEU A 227 13.75 14.01 -20.10
CA LEU A 227 14.71 14.66 -20.98
C LEU A 227 15.28 15.93 -20.34
N THR A 228 14.42 16.83 -19.87
CA THR A 228 14.82 18.19 -19.45
C THR A 228 15.02 18.36 -17.95
N GLY A 229 14.53 17.43 -17.12
CA GLY A 229 14.51 17.55 -15.66
C GLY A 229 13.54 18.61 -15.11
N ALA A 230 12.81 19.33 -15.98
CA ALA A 230 11.75 20.25 -15.59
C ALA A 230 10.55 19.48 -15.02
N LEU A 231 9.62 20.15 -14.34
CA LEU A 231 8.37 19.50 -13.91
C LEU A 231 7.59 19.02 -15.14
N SER A 232 7.00 17.83 -15.05
CA SER A 232 6.07 17.36 -16.08
C SER A 232 4.83 18.23 -16.09
N ARG A 233 4.14 18.30 -17.23
CA ARG A 233 2.89 19.07 -17.38
C ARG A 233 1.89 18.79 -16.25
N ARG A 234 1.75 17.52 -15.85
CA ARG A 234 0.85 17.12 -14.75
C ARG A 234 1.26 17.75 -13.43
N SER A 235 2.50 17.55 -12.99
CA SER A 235 2.97 18.10 -11.71
C SER A 235 3.09 19.61 -11.71
N GLY A 236 3.41 20.21 -12.86
CA GLY A 236 3.35 21.66 -13.04
C GLY A 236 1.94 22.22 -12.89
N THR A 237 0.92 21.50 -13.36
CA THR A 237 -0.49 21.91 -13.19
C THR A 237 -0.90 21.89 -11.72
N ASP A 238 -0.56 20.82 -10.99
CA ASP A 238 -0.86 20.70 -9.56
C ASP A 238 -0.16 21.79 -8.74
N LEU A 239 1.10 22.07 -9.06
CA LEU A 239 1.87 23.16 -8.47
C LEU A 239 1.22 24.52 -8.75
N LEU A 240 0.85 24.78 -10.01
CA LEU A 240 0.26 26.05 -10.44
C LEU A 240 -1.05 26.33 -9.69
N ILE A 241 -1.91 25.31 -9.51
CA ILE A 241 -3.14 25.43 -8.72
C ILE A 241 -2.82 25.77 -7.27
N ARG A 242 -1.85 25.08 -6.66
CA ARG A 242 -1.45 25.31 -5.26
C ARG A 242 -0.89 26.71 -5.04
N GLU A 243 0.08 27.13 -5.85
CA GLU A 243 0.72 28.44 -5.71
C GLU A 243 -0.28 29.57 -5.97
N PHE A 244 -1.20 29.41 -6.93
CA PHE A 244 -2.27 30.38 -7.16
C PHE A 244 -3.20 30.52 -5.94
N GLN A 245 -3.58 29.41 -5.30
CA GLN A 245 -4.37 29.45 -4.06
C GLN A 245 -3.61 30.10 -2.90
N MET A 246 -2.31 29.80 -2.76
CA MET A 246 -1.48 30.43 -1.72
C MET A 246 -1.32 31.93 -1.94
N ALA A 247 -1.11 32.36 -3.18
CA ALA A 247 -1.03 33.77 -3.54
C ALA A 247 -2.35 34.52 -3.28
N LEU A 248 -3.49 33.91 -3.59
CA LEU A 248 -4.81 34.44 -3.25
C LEU A 248 -5.01 34.62 -1.74
N MET A 249 -4.59 33.65 -0.93
CA MET A 249 -4.73 33.72 0.53
C MET A 249 -3.83 34.77 1.17
N HIS A 250 -2.60 34.94 0.68
CA HIS A 250 -1.63 35.88 1.24
C HIS A 250 -1.65 37.25 0.55
N ASN A 251 -2.48 37.42 -0.48
CA ASN A 251 -2.51 38.60 -1.34
C ASN A 251 -1.14 38.91 -1.98
N ASP A 252 -0.43 37.86 -2.39
CA ASP A 252 0.88 37.93 -3.03
C ASP A 252 0.77 37.99 -4.55
N ASN A 253 1.81 38.52 -5.20
CA ASN A 253 1.91 38.57 -6.65
C ASN A 253 2.25 37.18 -7.22
N PHE A 254 1.49 36.75 -8.23
CA PHE A 254 1.70 35.49 -8.93
C PHE A 254 1.70 35.72 -10.44
N ALA A 255 2.69 35.15 -11.14
CA ALA A 255 2.86 35.30 -12.58
C ALA A 255 3.14 33.94 -13.23
N ILE A 256 2.60 33.76 -14.44
CA ILE A 256 2.85 32.59 -15.29
C ILE A 256 3.41 33.08 -16.61
N ALA A 257 4.50 32.47 -17.07
CA ALA A 257 5.04 32.67 -18.42
C ALA A 257 4.93 31.37 -19.20
N LEU A 258 4.27 31.43 -20.37
CA LEU A 258 4.29 30.34 -21.35
C LEU A 258 5.35 30.67 -22.40
N ILE A 259 6.32 29.77 -22.56
CA ILE A 259 7.45 29.93 -23.46
C ILE A 259 7.32 28.88 -24.55
N ASP A 260 7.33 29.32 -25.80
CA ASP A 260 7.39 28.47 -26.98
C ASP A 260 8.76 28.65 -27.64
N LEU A 261 9.35 27.55 -28.13
CA LEU A 261 10.62 27.60 -28.85
C LEU A 261 10.34 27.71 -30.34
N ASP A 262 10.71 28.84 -30.94
CA ASP A 262 10.47 29.09 -32.35
C ASP A 262 11.30 28.18 -33.26
N ASN A 263 10.75 27.85 -34.43
CA ASN A 263 11.42 27.15 -35.53
C ASN A 263 11.93 25.71 -35.22
N MET A 264 11.38 25.03 -34.21
CA MET A 264 11.78 23.66 -33.86
C MET A 264 11.53 22.66 -35.00
N GLU A 265 10.51 22.87 -35.84
CA GLU A 265 10.27 22.04 -37.03
C GLU A 265 11.44 22.11 -38.04
N SER A 266 12.03 23.30 -38.23
CA SER A 266 13.20 23.45 -39.10
C SER A 266 14.43 22.77 -38.53
N VAL A 267 14.56 22.67 -37.19
CA VAL A 267 15.65 21.95 -36.56
C VAL A 267 15.52 20.47 -36.89
N ILE A 268 14.35 19.87 -36.62
CA ILE A 268 14.05 18.46 -36.91
C ILE A 268 14.27 18.13 -38.40
N ALA A 269 13.86 19.04 -39.30
CA ALA A 269 14.00 18.83 -40.74
C ALA A 269 15.46 18.83 -41.24
N LYS A 270 16.37 19.56 -40.57
CA LYS A 270 17.78 19.68 -40.97
C LYS A 270 18.72 18.75 -40.22
N HIS A 271 18.40 18.52 -38.96
CA HIS A 271 19.20 17.78 -38.00
C HIS A 271 18.20 16.92 -37.23
N ASP A 272 18.25 15.63 -37.51
CA ASP A 272 17.53 14.53 -36.87
C ASP A 272 17.01 14.74 -35.42
N TYR A 273 16.18 13.81 -34.96
CA TYR A 273 15.54 13.90 -33.65
C TYR A 273 16.53 14.10 -32.46
N SER A 274 17.78 13.65 -32.60
CA SER A 274 18.82 13.85 -31.58
C SER A 274 19.21 15.33 -31.40
N ALA A 275 19.24 16.12 -32.48
CA ALA A 275 19.51 17.55 -32.42
C ALA A 275 18.37 18.33 -31.77
N TYR A 276 17.13 17.92 -32.02
CA TYR A 276 15.95 18.46 -31.33
C TYR A 276 16.06 18.28 -29.81
N GLU A 277 16.42 17.07 -29.35
CA GLU A 277 16.59 16.79 -27.92
C GLU A 277 17.71 17.63 -27.30
N HIS A 278 18.82 17.82 -28.01
CA HIS A 278 19.93 18.63 -27.54
C HIS A 278 19.55 20.12 -27.39
N VAL A 279 18.81 20.68 -28.35
CA VAL A 279 18.30 22.06 -28.25
C VAL A 279 17.36 22.20 -27.06
N LEU A 280 16.46 21.23 -26.86
CA LEU A 280 15.51 21.25 -25.75
C LEU A 280 16.20 21.15 -24.37
N LEU A 281 17.21 20.29 -24.26
CA LEU A 281 18.06 20.14 -23.07
C LEU A 281 18.76 21.46 -22.73
N GLU A 282 19.37 22.11 -23.71
CA GLU A 282 20.14 23.33 -23.49
C GLU A 282 19.22 24.52 -23.18
N ALA A 283 18.08 24.63 -23.88
CA ALA A 283 17.05 25.62 -23.56
C ALA A 283 16.53 25.45 -22.12
N SER A 284 16.23 24.23 -21.69
CA SER A 284 15.80 23.95 -20.32
C SER A 284 16.86 24.34 -19.30
N ARG A 285 18.14 24.01 -19.54
CA ARG A 285 19.24 24.40 -18.65
C ARG A 285 19.39 25.91 -18.54
N MET A 286 19.34 26.64 -19.66
CA MET A 286 19.43 28.10 -19.64
C MET A 286 18.26 28.72 -18.88
N LEU A 287 17.04 28.23 -19.11
CA LEU A 287 15.85 28.69 -18.39
C LEU A 287 15.98 28.39 -16.89
N GLN A 288 16.32 27.17 -16.50
CA GLN A 288 16.54 26.80 -15.09
C GLN A 288 17.62 27.65 -14.42
N GLY A 289 18.72 27.96 -15.13
CA GLY A 289 19.78 28.82 -14.63
C GLY A 289 19.37 30.29 -14.47
N GLY A 290 18.37 30.76 -15.21
CA GLY A 290 17.82 32.12 -15.10
C GLY A 290 16.71 32.26 -14.04
N LEU A 291 16.17 31.15 -13.54
CA LEU A 291 15.07 31.14 -12.57
C LEU A 291 15.57 31.35 -11.14
N ARG A 292 14.78 32.06 -10.32
CA ARG A 292 15.05 32.19 -8.88
C ARG A 292 14.72 30.89 -8.16
N HIS A 293 15.17 30.78 -6.91
CA HIS A 293 14.95 29.58 -6.10
C HIS A 293 13.46 29.18 -5.94
N ASN A 294 12.55 30.15 -5.94
CA ASN A 294 11.11 29.89 -5.81
C ASN A 294 10.40 29.71 -7.15
N ASP A 295 11.04 30.04 -8.26
CA ASP A 295 10.44 29.87 -9.57
C ASP A 295 10.54 28.39 -9.99
N ARG A 296 9.62 27.96 -10.85
CA ARG A 296 9.49 26.56 -11.24
C ARG A 296 9.31 26.45 -12.75
N LEU A 297 10.16 25.66 -13.40
CA LEU A 297 10.04 25.36 -14.82
C LEU A 297 9.16 24.12 -15.01
N VAL A 298 8.19 24.22 -15.91
CA VAL A 298 7.30 23.13 -16.30
C VAL A 298 7.44 22.90 -17.79
N ARG A 299 7.69 21.66 -18.20
CA ARG A 299 7.57 21.26 -19.62
C ARG A 299 6.09 21.00 -19.94
N TRP A 300 5.52 21.87 -20.76
CA TRP A 300 4.09 21.83 -21.08
C TRP A 300 3.75 20.97 -22.31
N GLY A 301 4.68 20.87 -23.27
CA GLY A 301 4.57 20.13 -24.53
C GLY A 301 5.94 19.70 -25.04
#